data_AF-A0A9W4RQ39-F1
#
_entry.id   AF-A0A9W4RQ39-F1
#
_cell.length_a   1.000
_cell.length_b   1.000
_cell.length_c   1.000
_cell.angle_alpha   90.00
_cell.angle_beta   90.00
_cell.angle_gamma   90.00
#
_symmetry.space_group_name_H-M   'P 1'
#
loop_
_entity.id
_entity.type
_entity.pdbx_description
1 polymer ?
#
loop_
_entity_poly.entity_id
_entity_poly.type
_entity_poly.pdbx_seq_one_letter_code
_entity_poly.pdbx_strand_id
1 'polypeptide(L)'
;NASSTAAAALGMYPTLHVPPTTEEQFAAQAANEPPHQDHFPSPDGLMSSLPNVPQPTNGLQGMPQPPHQTHQPTPPQPPQHRYSTGSASTPAKKPDVGSEEWHKMRKDNHKEVERRRRETINEGINELAKIVPNCEKNKGSILQRAVTFINQLKENENQNIEKWTLEKLLTEQAIAELSASNDKLKQECERLYKELETWKRVAQNAGLSYPQANKDEPAAAT
;
A
#
# COMPACT_ATOMS: atom_id res chain seq x y z
N ASN A 1 -0.97 -2.04 -46.24
CA ASN A 1 -1.98 -1.46 -45.32
C ASN A 1 -2.60 -2.52 -44.42
N ALA A 2 -1.80 -3.17 -43.56
CA ALA A 2 -2.27 -4.16 -42.58
C ALA A 2 -2.22 -3.64 -41.12
N SER A 3 -1.57 -2.49 -40.89
CA SER A 3 -1.40 -1.91 -39.54
C SER A 3 -2.64 -1.19 -39.01
N SER A 4 -3.62 -0.85 -39.86
CA SER A 4 -4.80 -0.08 -39.42
C SER A 4 -5.88 -0.95 -38.78
N THR A 5 -5.94 -2.24 -39.10
CA THR A 5 -6.97 -3.16 -38.59
C THR A 5 -6.67 -3.68 -37.17
N ALA A 6 -5.39 -3.72 -36.76
CA ALA A 6 -5.01 -4.12 -35.40
C ALA A 6 -5.32 -3.03 -34.34
N ALA A 7 -5.32 -1.76 -34.74
CA ALA A 7 -5.58 -0.63 -33.83
C ALA A 7 -7.06 -0.53 -33.41
N ALA A 8 -8.00 -1.01 -34.23
CA ALA A 8 -9.43 -0.96 -33.92
C ALA A 8 -9.87 -2.01 -32.87
N ALA A 9 -9.09 -3.07 -32.65
CA ALA A 9 -9.42 -4.12 -31.67
C ALA A 9 -8.92 -3.83 -30.25
N LEU A 10 -8.02 -2.85 -30.07
CA LEU A 10 -7.48 -2.45 -28.78
C LEU A 10 -8.40 -1.52 -27.97
N GLY A 11 -9.49 -1.02 -28.57
CA GLY A 11 -10.45 -0.14 -27.90
C GLY A 11 -11.62 -0.84 -27.19
N MET A 12 -11.70 -2.17 -27.25
CA MET A 12 -12.82 -2.95 -26.69
C MET A 12 -12.48 -3.69 -25.40
N TYR A 13 -11.23 -3.62 -24.93
CA TYR A 13 -10.81 -4.27 -23.69
C TYR A 13 -10.57 -3.21 -22.61
N PRO A 14 -11.14 -3.36 -21.41
CA PRO A 14 -10.82 -2.49 -20.28
C PRO A 14 -9.31 -2.51 -20.04
N THR A 15 -8.72 -1.32 -19.86
CA THR A 15 -7.32 -1.17 -19.47
C THR A 15 -7.06 -2.00 -18.20
N LEU A 16 -6.19 -3.01 -18.31
CA LEU A 16 -5.83 -3.90 -17.21
C LEU A 16 -5.00 -3.12 -16.18
N HIS A 17 -5.61 -2.75 -15.07
CA HIS A 17 -4.89 -2.22 -13.91
C HIS A 17 -4.28 -3.38 -13.13
N VAL A 18 -3.05 -3.75 -13.49
CA VAL A 18 -2.21 -4.59 -12.64
C VAL A 18 -1.75 -3.72 -11.47
N PRO A 19 -2.01 -4.10 -10.20
CA PRO A 19 -1.52 -3.34 -9.07
C PRO A 19 0.02 -3.32 -9.13
N PRO A 20 0.66 -2.14 -8.93
CA PRO A 20 2.10 -2.02 -9.01
C PRO A 20 2.77 -2.91 -7.98
N THR A 21 3.93 -3.47 -8.35
CA THR A 21 4.71 -4.31 -7.45
C THR A 21 5.18 -3.53 -6.23
N THR A 22 5.41 -4.18 -5.10
CA THR A 22 5.95 -3.51 -3.90
C THR A 22 7.29 -2.82 -4.18
N GLU A 23 8.10 -3.35 -5.11
CA GLU A 23 9.33 -2.69 -5.57
C GLU A 23 9.07 -1.35 -6.27
N GLU A 24 8.07 -1.26 -7.15
CA GLU A 24 7.68 0.01 -7.80
C GLU A 24 7.15 1.02 -6.79
N GLN A 25 6.44 0.57 -5.74
CA GLN A 25 5.94 1.45 -4.68
C GLN A 25 7.08 2.06 -3.85
N PHE A 26 8.10 1.26 -3.51
CA PHE A 26 9.29 1.77 -2.81
C PHE A 26 10.19 2.61 -3.73
N ALA A 27 10.35 2.25 -4.99
CA ALA A 27 11.13 3.02 -5.96
C ALA A 27 10.51 4.39 -6.27
N ALA A 28 9.17 4.46 -6.35
CA ALA A 28 8.45 5.72 -6.53
C ALA A 28 8.62 6.69 -5.34
N GLN A 29 8.82 6.17 -4.12
CA GLN A 29 9.16 7.00 -2.96
C GLN A 29 10.62 7.49 -2.99
N ALA A 30 11.55 6.64 -3.43
CA ALA A 30 12.98 7.00 -3.53
C ALA A 30 13.26 8.01 -4.67
N ALA A 31 12.47 7.97 -5.76
CA ALA A 31 12.63 8.90 -6.89
C ALA A 31 12.21 10.35 -6.59
N ASN A 32 11.61 10.61 -5.42
CA ASN A 32 11.13 11.93 -5.02
C ASN A 32 12.07 12.66 -4.03
N GLU A 33 13.25 12.12 -3.75
CA GLU A 33 14.29 12.85 -2.99
C GLU A 33 15.24 13.63 -3.92
N PRO A 34 15.39 14.95 -3.74
CA PRO A 34 16.38 15.72 -4.49
C PRO A 34 17.81 15.38 -4.04
N PRO A 35 18.80 15.32 -4.94
CA PRO A 35 20.16 14.95 -4.58
C PRO A 35 20.82 16.08 -3.76
N HIS A 36 21.22 15.77 -2.53
CA HIS A 36 22.09 16.62 -1.73
C HIS A 36 23.51 16.65 -2.35
N GLN A 37 23.93 17.80 -2.86
CA GLN A 37 25.29 18.01 -3.34
C GLN A 37 26.27 18.11 -2.15
N ASP A 38 27.23 17.20 -2.08
CA ASP A 38 28.36 17.25 -1.16
C ASP A 38 29.31 18.39 -1.57
N HIS A 39 29.41 19.43 -0.73
CA HIS A 39 30.43 20.48 -0.86
C HIS A 39 31.49 20.31 0.24
N PHE A 40 32.67 19.80 -0.14
CA PHE A 40 33.88 19.80 0.69
C PHE A 40 34.47 21.22 0.76
N PRO A 41 34.80 21.77 1.95
CA PRO A 41 35.57 23.00 2.03
C PRO A 41 37.08 22.73 2.21
N SER A 42 37.89 23.40 1.38
CA SER A 42 39.34 23.57 1.60
C SER A 42 39.63 24.60 2.70
N PRO A 43 40.80 24.53 3.38
CA PRO A 43 41.12 25.40 4.50
C PRO A 43 41.97 26.61 4.05
N ASP A 44 41.49 27.82 4.30
CA ASP A 44 42.27 29.00 4.75
C ASP A 44 41.44 30.29 4.63
N GLY A 45 41.40 31.09 5.70
CA GLY A 45 40.87 32.46 5.63
C GLY A 45 40.17 32.94 6.91
N LEU A 46 40.76 33.94 7.56
CA LEU A 46 40.40 34.49 8.86
C LEU A 46 39.16 35.43 8.81
N MET A 47 38.33 35.33 9.87
CA MET A 47 37.64 36.38 10.63
C MET A 47 36.68 37.38 9.92
N SER A 48 35.38 37.29 10.24
CA SER A 48 34.51 38.39 10.75
C SER A 48 33.08 38.44 10.18
N SER A 49 32.12 38.65 11.09
CA SER A 49 30.77 39.24 10.94
C SER A 49 29.73 38.57 10.03
N LEU A 50 28.67 38.04 10.65
CA LEU A 50 27.37 37.80 10.01
C LEU A 50 26.75 39.14 9.55
N PRO A 51 26.06 39.15 8.39
CA PRO A 51 24.60 39.18 8.47
C PRO A 51 23.86 38.37 7.38
N ASN A 52 22.73 37.80 7.82
CA ASN A 52 21.44 37.61 7.14
C ASN A 52 21.40 37.50 5.59
N VAL A 53 21.16 36.28 5.09
CA VAL A 53 20.88 36.00 3.66
C VAL A 53 19.39 36.24 3.35
N PRO A 54 19.05 36.96 2.26
CA PRO A 54 17.68 37.09 1.77
C PRO A 54 17.26 35.87 0.93
N GLN A 55 16.05 35.39 1.17
CA GLN A 55 15.41 34.29 0.45
C GLN A 55 14.73 34.82 -0.84
N PRO A 56 14.89 34.20 -2.02
CA PRO A 56 14.21 34.63 -3.24
C PRO A 56 12.75 34.17 -3.25
N THR A 57 11.89 35.11 -3.64
CA THR A 57 10.45 34.97 -3.81
C THR A 57 10.15 34.46 -5.22
N ASN A 58 9.26 33.48 -5.37
CA ASN A 58 8.46 33.34 -6.59
C ASN A 58 7.18 32.54 -6.28
N GLY A 59 6.08 33.26 -6.08
CA GLY A 59 4.73 32.73 -5.96
C GLY A 59 3.78 33.70 -6.67
N LEU A 60 2.96 33.16 -7.57
CA LEU A 60 2.13 33.85 -8.56
C LEU A 60 0.94 34.62 -7.94
N GLN A 61 0.66 35.77 -8.57
CA GLN A 61 -0.64 36.43 -8.84
C GLN A 61 -1.85 36.19 -7.90
N GLY A 62 -2.22 37.25 -7.15
CA GLY A 62 -3.38 38.12 -7.44
C GLY A 62 -4.81 37.68 -7.08
N MET A 63 -5.36 38.24 -5.99
CA MET A 63 -6.68 38.94 -5.91
C MET A 63 -6.99 39.37 -4.44
N PRO A 64 -7.71 40.49 -4.18
CA PRO A 64 -7.72 41.15 -2.87
C PRO A 64 -8.99 40.91 -2.05
N GLN A 65 -8.86 40.75 -0.73
CA GLN A 65 -9.96 40.84 0.25
C GLN A 65 -9.50 41.51 1.57
N PRO A 66 -10.42 42.21 2.29
CA PRO A 66 -10.11 43.31 3.23
C PRO A 66 -9.74 42.84 4.66
N PRO A 67 -9.22 43.75 5.54
CA PRO A 67 -8.52 43.36 6.75
C PRO A 67 -9.47 43.18 7.94
N HIS A 68 -9.46 41.99 8.55
CA HIS A 68 -9.96 41.80 9.91
C HIS A 68 -8.83 41.33 10.83
N GLN A 69 -8.47 42.22 11.76
CA GLN A 69 -7.74 41.90 12.98
C GLN A 69 -8.54 40.88 13.80
N THR A 70 -7.90 39.80 14.23
CA THR A 70 -8.21 39.15 15.52
C THR A 70 -6.94 38.56 16.10
N HIS A 71 -6.54 39.09 17.26
CA HIS A 71 -5.61 38.44 18.16
C HIS A 71 -6.27 37.18 18.73
N GLN A 72 -5.58 36.02 18.69
CA GLN A 72 -5.94 34.85 19.48
C GLN A 72 -4.81 34.54 20.46
N PRO A 73 -5.10 34.44 21.77
CA PRO A 73 -4.16 33.94 22.77
C PRO A 73 -4.17 32.40 22.80
N THR A 74 -2.98 31.82 23.00
CA THR A 74 -2.74 30.39 23.19
C THR A 74 -3.38 29.87 24.49
N PRO A 75 -3.93 28.63 24.52
CA PRO A 75 -4.52 28.04 25.72
C PRO A 75 -3.44 27.49 26.68
N PRO A 76 -3.67 27.51 28.02
CA PRO A 76 -2.74 26.96 28.99
C PRO A 76 -2.88 25.43 29.07
N GLN A 77 -1.75 24.71 29.05
CA GLN A 77 -1.71 23.27 29.28
C GLN A 77 -1.89 22.92 30.77
N PRO A 78 -2.47 21.75 31.11
CA PRO A 78 -2.73 21.32 32.49
C PRO A 78 -1.47 20.77 33.19
N PRO A 79 -1.40 20.84 34.54
CA PRO A 79 -0.23 20.45 35.33
C PRO A 79 -0.06 18.92 35.35
N GLN A 80 1.05 18.43 34.81
CA GLN A 80 1.45 17.03 34.92
C GLN A 80 2.04 16.77 36.32
N HIS A 81 1.36 15.94 37.10
CA HIS A 81 1.80 15.46 38.40
C HIS A 81 3.11 14.66 38.27
N ARG A 82 4.21 15.22 38.80
CA ARG A 82 5.42 14.45 39.13
C ARG A 82 5.18 13.68 40.43
N TYR A 83 5.24 12.37 40.35
CA TYR A 83 5.43 11.51 41.51
C TYR A 83 6.84 11.73 42.07
N SER A 84 6.89 12.46 43.20
CA SER A 84 8.03 12.48 44.10
C SER A 84 8.15 11.13 44.79
N THR A 85 9.25 10.43 44.54
CA THR A 85 9.84 9.48 45.50
C THR A 85 11.22 10.01 45.84
N GLY A 86 11.45 10.20 47.14
CA GLY A 86 12.45 11.10 47.67
C GLY A 86 13.89 10.61 47.56
N SER A 87 14.79 11.55 47.31
CA SER A 87 15.94 11.81 48.16
C SER A 87 16.50 13.17 47.77
N ALA A 88 16.71 14.03 48.76
CA ALA A 88 17.29 15.35 48.56
C ALA A 88 18.71 15.20 48.03
N SER A 89 18.93 15.55 46.76
CA SER A 89 20.26 15.84 46.24
C SER A 89 20.22 17.16 45.48
N THR A 90 20.99 18.11 46.01
CA THR A 90 21.32 19.43 45.46
C THR A 90 21.42 19.50 43.93
N PRO A 91 21.10 20.64 43.29
CA PRO A 91 21.33 20.82 41.86
C PRO A 91 22.84 20.73 41.61
N ALA A 92 23.31 19.60 41.07
CA ALA A 92 24.71 19.39 40.75
C ALA A 92 25.16 20.48 39.76
N LYS A 93 26.00 21.40 40.21
CA LYS A 93 26.66 22.37 39.34
C LYS A 93 27.47 21.58 38.32
N LYS A 94 27.34 21.93 37.04
CA LYS A 94 28.15 21.33 35.97
C LYS A 94 29.62 21.47 36.39
N PRO A 95 30.41 20.38 36.42
CA PRO A 95 31.80 20.42 36.85
C PRO A 95 32.59 21.37 35.95
N ASP A 96 33.57 22.07 36.52
CA ASP A 96 34.33 23.10 35.83
C ASP A 96 35.12 22.54 34.64
N VAL A 97 35.19 23.28 33.53
CA VAL A 97 35.82 22.80 32.29
C VAL A 97 37.32 22.58 32.51
N GLY A 98 37.79 21.35 32.27
CA GLY A 98 39.18 20.95 32.53
C GLY A 98 39.43 20.37 33.93
N SER A 99 38.42 20.33 34.81
CA SER A 99 38.51 19.58 36.07
C SER A 99 38.53 18.06 35.84
N GLU A 100 39.12 17.31 36.78
CA GLU A 100 39.13 15.84 36.82
C GLU A 100 37.71 15.26 36.70
N GLU A 101 36.74 15.89 37.37
CA GLU A 101 35.33 15.50 37.34
C GLU A 101 34.67 15.77 35.99
N TRP A 102 35.03 16.86 35.32
CA TRP A 102 34.56 17.15 33.96
C TRP A 102 35.08 16.13 32.94
N HIS A 103 36.37 15.76 33.04
CA HIS A 103 36.95 14.69 32.21
C HIS A 103 36.32 13.33 32.48
N LYS A 104 36.01 13.00 33.75
CA LYS A 104 35.31 11.78 34.13
C LYS A 104 33.88 11.76 33.58
N MET A 105 33.11 12.84 33.78
CA MET A 105 31.74 12.98 33.28
C MET A 105 31.68 12.83 31.76
N ARG A 106 32.62 13.43 31.02
CA ARG A 106 32.70 13.31 29.56
C ARG A 106 32.98 11.87 29.12
N LYS A 107 33.91 11.17 29.79
CA LYS A 107 34.20 9.76 29.53
C LYS A 107 33.00 8.86 29.81
N ASP A 108 32.33 9.06 30.94
CA ASP A 108 31.17 8.25 31.34
C ASP A 108 29.96 8.52 30.43
N ASN A 109 29.74 9.77 30.03
CA ASN A 109 28.72 10.12 29.04
C ASN A 109 29.01 9.45 27.68
N HIS A 110 30.26 9.47 27.22
CA HIS A 110 30.64 8.79 25.97
C HIS A 110 30.42 7.27 26.03
N LYS A 111 30.74 6.63 27.17
CA LYS A 111 30.46 5.21 27.40
C LYS A 111 28.96 4.90 27.39
N GLU A 112 28.17 5.74 28.03
CA GLU A 112 26.71 5.60 28.11
C GLU A 112 26.06 5.72 26.72
N VAL A 113 26.53 6.66 25.90
CA VAL A 113 26.09 6.80 24.50
C VAL A 113 26.36 5.52 23.72
N GLU A 114 27.58 4.97 23.81
CA GLU A 114 27.93 3.74 23.10
C GLU A 114 27.18 2.51 23.63
N ARG A 115 26.91 2.43 24.94
CA ARG A 115 26.08 1.37 25.55
C ARG A 115 24.67 1.39 24.94
N ARG A 116 24.02 2.55 24.91
CA ARG A 116 22.67 2.70 24.33
C ARG A 116 22.64 2.33 22.85
N ARG A 117 23.63 2.78 22.08
CA ARG A 117 23.76 2.39 20.66
C ARG A 117 23.81 0.87 20.49
N ARG A 118 24.60 0.18 21.31
CA ARG A 118 24.70 -1.30 21.27
C ARG A 118 23.40 -1.98 21.66
N GLU A 119 22.68 -1.44 22.62
CA GLU A 119 21.37 -1.95 23.03
C GLU A 119 20.36 -1.86 21.89
N THR A 120 20.25 -0.70 21.25
CA THR A 120 19.36 -0.51 20.09
C THR A 120 19.70 -1.47 18.94
N ILE A 121 20.98 -1.67 18.63
CA ILE A 121 21.40 -2.64 17.59
C ILE A 121 21.02 -4.07 17.99
N ASN A 122 21.25 -4.44 19.25
CA ASN A 122 20.95 -5.79 19.73
C ASN A 122 19.44 -6.06 19.74
N GLU A 123 18.64 -5.07 20.14
CA GLU A 123 17.19 -5.12 20.06
C GLU A 123 16.74 -5.33 18.61
N GLY A 124 17.25 -4.54 17.65
CA GLY A 124 16.92 -4.71 16.24
C GLY A 124 17.25 -6.10 15.69
N ILE A 125 18.41 -6.66 16.05
CA ILE A 125 18.79 -8.02 15.63
C ILE A 125 17.88 -9.08 16.28
N ASN A 126 17.47 -8.89 17.53
CA ASN A 126 16.57 -9.81 18.22
C ASN A 126 15.15 -9.75 17.64
N GLU A 127 14.66 -8.59 17.17
CA GLU A 127 13.38 -8.51 16.46
C GLU A 127 13.42 -9.24 15.12
N LEU A 128 14.51 -9.08 14.34
CA LEU A 128 14.69 -9.85 13.10
C LEU A 128 14.63 -11.36 13.37
N ALA A 129 15.22 -11.83 14.46
CA ALA A 129 15.22 -13.25 14.82
C ALA A 129 13.83 -13.82 15.15
N LYS A 130 12.82 -13.00 15.44
CA LYS A 130 11.45 -13.46 15.71
C LYS A 130 10.65 -13.74 14.44
N ILE A 131 10.94 -13.01 13.36
CA ILE A 131 10.16 -13.04 12.12
C ILE A 131 10.86 -13.85 11.02
N VAL A 132 12.17 -14.02 11.11
CA VAL A 132 12.94 -14.80 10.14
C VAL A 132 12.90 -16.28 10.52
N PRO A 133 12.42 -17.18 9.65
CA PRO A 133 12.35 -18.60 9.96
C PRO A 133 13.76 -19.21 10.02
N ASN A 134 13.93 -20.21 10.89
CA ASN A 134 15.15 -21.03 10.98
C ASN A 134 16.44 -20.21 11.19
N CYS A 135 16.37 -19.06 11.88
CA CYS A 135 17.54 -18.33 12.30
C CYS A 135 18.05 -18.83 13.66
N GLU A 136 19.37 -18.99 13.78
CA GLU A 136 20.04 -19.36 15.02
C GLU A 136 20.28 -18.14 15.92
N LYS A 137 20.82 -18.34 17.13
CA LYS A 137 21.14 -17.26 18.08
C LYS A 137 22.35 -16.39 17.67
N ASN A 138 22.99 -16.67 16.53
CA ASN A 138 24.16 -15.93 16.07
C ASN A 138 23.74 -14.68 15.26
N LYS A 139 24.17 -13.50 15.70
CA LYS A 139 23.89 -12.20 15.03
C LYS A 139 24.23 -12.22 13.54
N GLY A 140 25.36 -12.80 13.14
CA GLY A 140 25.74 -12.89 11.73
C GLY A 140 24.81 -13.78 10.91
N SER A 141 24.42 -14.93 11.47
CA SER A 141 23.50 -15.89 10.84
C SER A 141 22.08 -15.30 10.72
N ILE A 142 21.60 -14.58 11.74
CA ILE A 142 20.31 -13.86 11.70
C ILE A 142 20.28 -12.87 10.54
N LEU A 143 21.33 -12.04 10.39
CA LEU A 143 21.40 -11.06 9.31
C LEU A 143 21.43 -11.72 7.93
N GLN A 144 22.24 -12.77 7.76
CA GLN A 144 22.33 -13.49 6.48
C GLN A 144 21.00 -14.18 6.13
N ARG A 145 20.36 -14.83 7.11
CA ARG A 145 19.04 -15.46 6.94
C ARG A 145 17.96 -14.43 6.60
N ALA A 146 18.00 -13.25 7.23
CA ALA A 146 17.06 -12.18 6.93
C ALA A 146 17.15 -11.75 5.46
N VAL A 147 18.37 -11.57 4.93
CA VAL A 147 18.58 -11.23 3.52
C VAL A 147 18.03 -12.32 2.59
N THR A 148 18.35 -13.58 2.86
CA THR A 148 17.82 -14.70 2.07
C THR A 148 16.29 -14.76 2.12
N PHE A 149 15.71 -14.57 3.30
CA PHE A 149 14.26 -14.63 3.48
C PHE A 149 13.54 -13.48 2.78
N ILE A 150 14.08 -12.26 2.84
CA ILE A 150 13.53 -11.11 2.08
C ILE A 150 13.53 -11.41 0.58
N ASN A 151 14.62 -11.95 0.03
CA ASN A 151 14.68 -12.34 -1.38
C ASN A 151 13.66 -13.44 -1.72
N GLN A 152 13.47 -14.42 -0.84
CA GLN A 152 12.45 -15.46 -1.02
C GLN A 152 11.03 -14.89 -0.97
N LEU A 153 10.76 -13.94 -0.08
CA LEU A 153 9.46 -13.27 -0.01
C LEU A 153 9.19 -12.46 -1.29
N LYS A 154 10.19 -11.73 -1.81
CA LYS A 154 10.07 -11.02 -3.10
C LYS A 154 9.77 -11.98 -4.26
N GLU A 155 10.51 -13.08 -4.33
CA GLU A 155 10.30 -14.09 -5.38
C GLU A 155 8.92 -14.76 -5.23
N ASN A 156 8.50 -15.08 -4.01
CA ASN A 156 7.19 -15.66 -3.76
C ASN A 156 6.06 -14.70 -4.10
N GLU A 157 6.21 -13.41 -3.79
CA GLU A 157 5.27 -12.37 -4.20
C GLU A 157 5.13 -12.32 -5.73
N ASN A 158 6.25 -12.30 -6.47
CA ASN A 158 6.23 -12.32 -7.92
C ASN A 158 5.49 -13.55 -8.47
N GLN A 159 5.82 -14.75 -7.96
CA GLN A 159 5.14 -15.99 -8.35
C GLN A 159 3.65 -15.98 -8.02
N ASN A 160 3.26 -15.42 -6.88
CA ASN A 160 1.84 -15.30 -6.51
C ASN A 160 1.10 -14.36 -7.46
N ILE A 161 1.71 -13.25 -7.86
CA ILE A 161 1.15 -12.32 -8.85
C ILE A 161 0.97 -13.02 -10.20
N GLU A 162 1.99 -13.73 -10.68
CA GLU A 162 1.93 -14.47 -11.94
C GLU A 162 0.84 -15.55 -11.92
N LYS A 163 0.80 -16.36 -10.85
CA LYS A 163 -0.22 -17.40 -10.67
C LYS A 163 -1.63 -16.81 -10.63
N TRP A 164 -1.85 -15.77 -9.83
CA TRP A 164 -3.14 -15.12 -9.72
C TRP A 164 -3.58 -14.52 -11.06
N THR A 165 -2.66 -13.89 -11.78
CA THR A 165 -2.94 -13.31 -13.10
C THR A 165 -3.37 -14.38 -14.09
N LEU A 166 -2.66 -15.52 -14.12
CA LEU A 166 -3.01 -16.64 -14.99
C LEU A 166 -4.39 -17.23 -14.63
N GLU A 167 -4.64 -17.49 -13.34
CA GLU A 167 -5.93 -18.01 -12.86
C GLU A 167 -7.08 -17.06 -13.20
N LYS A 168 -6.87 -15.75 -13.03
CA LYS A 168 -7.85 -14.73 -13.38
C LYS A 168 -8.16 -14.74 -14.88
N LEU A 169 -7.14 -14.74 -15.74
CA LEU A 169 -7.32 -14.77 -17.20
C LEU A 169 -8.09 -16.02 -17.66
N LEU A 170 -7.73 -17.19 -17.13
CA LEU A 170 -8.41 -18.45 -17.47
C LEU A 170 -9.86 -18.45 -17.00
N THR A 171 -10.13 -17.93 -15.81
CA THR A 171 -11.49 -17.85 -15.26
C THR A 171 -12.33 -16.85 -16.05
N GLU A 172 -11.77 -15.68 -16.41
CA GLU A 172 -12.44 -14.68 -17.24
C GLU A 172 -12.77 -15.23 -18.63
N GLN A 173 -11.84 -15.96 -19.26
CA GLN A 173 -12.08 -16.65 -20.53
C GLN A 173 -13.22 -17.67 -20.41
N ALA A 174 -13.21 -18.51 -19.37
CA ALA A 174 -14.26 -19.49 -19.14
C ALA A 174 -15.63 -18.82 -18.91
N ILE A 175 -15.68 -17.72 -18.16
CA ILE A 175 -16.90 -16.94 -17.94
C ILE A 175 -17.40 -16.36 -19.27
N ALA A 176 -16.52 -15.82 -20.10
CA ALA A 176 -16.90 -15.26 -21.41
C ALA A 176 -17.49 -16.35 -22.33
N GLU A 177 -16.87 -17.53 -22.38
CA GLU A 177 -17.36 -18.67 -23.18
C GLU A 177 -18.70 -19.19 -22.68
N LEU A 178 -18.86 -19.36 -21.36
CA LEU A 178 -20.12 -19.78 -20.76
C LEU A 178 -21.23 -18.75 -20.99
N SER A 179 -20.92 -17.46 -20.87
CA SER A 179 -21.88 -16.37 -21.13
C SER A 179 -22.33 -16.39 -22.59
N ALA A 180 -21.39 -16.53 -23.53
CA ALA A 180 -21.70 -16.62 -24.95
C ALA A 180 -22.54 -17.88 -25.30
N SER A 181 -22.25 -19.02 -24.66
CA SER A 181 -23.06 -20.23 -24.81
C SER A 181 -24.49 -20.05 -24.27
N ASN A 182 -24.61 -19.42 -23.11
CA ASN A 182 -25.90 -19.13 -22.49
C ASN A 182 -26.76 -18.19 -23.36
N ASP A 183 -26.16 -17.15 -23.94
CA ASP A 183 -26.85 -16.23 -24.83
C ASP A 183 -27.33 -16.91 -26.12
N LYS A 184 -26.52 -17.80 -26.70
CA LYS A 184 -26.93 -18.64 -27.84
C LYS A 184 -28.12 -19.53 -27.49
N LEU A 185 -28.09 -20.18 -26.32
CA LEU A 185 -29.21 -21.02 -25.85
C LEU A 185 -30.48 -20.21 -25.63
N LYS A 186 -30.38 -19.01 -25.05
CA LYS A 186 -31.53 -18.10 -24.89
C LYS A 186 -32.13 -17.71 -26.24
N GLN A 187 -31.31 -17.36 -27.23
CA GLN A 187 -31.75 -17.03 -28.58
C GLN A 187 -32.47 -18.20 -29.25
N GLU A 188 -31.93 -19.42 -29.11
CA GLU A 188 -32.53 -20.62 -29.68
C GLU A 188 -33.85 -20.98 -29.00
N CYS A 189 -33.92 -20.88 -27.67
CA CYS A 189 -35.17 -21.02 -26.93
C CYS A 189 -36.23 -20.01 -27.41
N GLU A 190 -35.86 -18.74 -27.56
CA GLU A 190 -36.78 -17.70 -28.07
C GLU A 190 -37.27 -18.04 -29.50
N ARG A 191 -36.37 -18.49 -30.37
CA ARG A 191 -36.71 -18.93 -31.73
C ARG A 191 -37.72 -20.09 -31.71
N LEU A 192 -37.44 -21.13 -30.93
CA LEU A 192 -38.32 -22.29 -30.77
C LEU A 192 -39.68 -21.92 -30.17
N TYR A 193 -39.72 -21.01 -29.19
CA TYR A 193 -40.98 -20.52 -28.64
C TYR A 193 -41.82 -19.78 -29.68
N LYS A 194 -41.22 -18.96 -30.54
CA LYS A 194 -41.91 -18.28 -31.66
C LYS A 194 -42.45 -19.26 -32.68
N GLU A 195 -41.67 -20.28 -33.06
CA GLU A 195 -42.13 -21.34 -33.96
C GLU A 195 -43.29 -22.13 -33.35
N LEU A 196 -43.18 -22.54 -32.10
CA LEU A 196 -44.22 -23.25 -31.37
C LEU A 196 -45.51 -22.44 -31.32
N GLU A 197 -45.43 -21.13 -31.06
CA GLU A 197 -46.60 -20.25 -31.05
C GLU A 197 -47.23 -20.12 -32.45
N THR A 198 -46.40 -20.05 -33.49
CA THR A 198 -46.87 -20.04 -34.89
C THR A 198 -47.64 -21.31 -35.22
N TRP A 199 -47.09 -22.48 -34.87
CA TRP A 199 -47.74 -23.77 -35.09
C TRP A 199 -49.01 -23.95 -34.27
N LYS A 200 -49.03 -23.49 -33.02
CA LYS A 200 -50.26 -23.46 -32.20
C LYS A 200 -51.37 -22.68 -32.89
N ARG A 201 -51.06 -21.51 -33.45
CA ARG A 201 -52.03 -20.69 -34.18
C ARG A 201 -52.54 -21.37 -35.44
N VAL A 202 -51.66 -22.03 -36.19
CA VAL A 202 -52.04 -22.81 -37.38
C VAL A 202 -52.98 -23.96 -37.00
N ALA A 203 -52.66 -24.71 -35.95
CA ALA A 203 -53.51 -25.80 -35.46
C ALA A 203 -54.89 -25.32 -35.02
N GLN A 204 -54.95 -24.21 -34.27
CA GLN A 204 -56.21 -23.57 -33.87
C GLN A 204 -57.05 -23.13 -35.07
N ASN A 205 -56.42 -22.50 -36.08
CA ASN A 205 -57.10 -22.10 -37.32
C ASN A 205 -57.64 -23.30 -38.12
N ALA A 206 -56.99 -24.47 -38.01
CA ALA A 206 -57.44 -25.72 -38.60
C ALA A 206 -58.53 -26.44 -37.78
N GLY A 207 -58.98 -25.87 -36.66
CA GLY A 207 -59.98 -26.46 -35.76
C GLY A 207 -59.43 -27.58 -34.87
N LEU A 208 -58.11 -27.75 -34.81
CA LEU A 208 -57.45 -28.71 -33.91
C LEU A 208 -57.26 -28.06 -32.54
N SER A 209 -57.90 -28.61 -31.51
CA SER A 209 -57.68 -28.21 -30.11
C SER A 209 -56.78 -29.21 -29.39
N TYR A 210 -56.08 -28.74 -28.36
CA TYR A 210 -55.28 -29.62 -27.50
C TYR A 210 -56.22 -30.63 -26.81
N PRO A 211 -55.90 -31.94 -26.79
CA PRO A 211 -56.66 -32.89 -26.01
C PRO A 211 -56.66 -32.41 -24.56
N GLN A 212 -57.82 -32.04 -24.03
CA GLN A 212 -57.98 -31.85 -22.60
C GLN A 212 -57.70 -33.21 -21.99
N ALA A 213 -56.58 -33.36 -21.27
CA ALA A 213 -56.40 -34.50 -20.41
C ALA A 213 -57.50 -34.40 -19.35
N ASN A 214 -58.64 -35.05 -19.62
CA ASN A 214 -59.71 -35.21 -18.65
C ASN A 214 -59.09 -35.85 -17.41
N LYS A 215 -58.93 -35.05 -16.35
CA LYS A 215 -58.83 -35.56 -14.99
C LYS A 215 -60.20 -36.11 -14.61
N ASP A 216 -60.60 -37.20 -15.24
CA ASP A 216 -61.62 -38.08 -14.69
C ASP A 216 -60.88 -39.09 -13.81
N GLU A 217 -60.47 -38.63 -12.64
CA GLU A 217 -60.14 -39.53 -11.53
C GLU A 217 -61.47 -39.90 -10.88
N PRO A 218 -61.96 -41.15 -10.99
CA PRO A 218 -63.14 -41.54 -10.25
C PRO A 218 -62.77 -41.51 -8.76
N ALA A 219 -63.48 -40.67 -8.00
CA ALA A 219 -63.47 -40.71 -6.55
C ALA A 219 -63.76 -42.16 -6.11
N ALA A 220 -62.71 -42.88 -5.72
CA ALA A 220 -62.83 -44.21 -5.15
C ALA A 220 -63.48 -44.08 -3.77
N ALA A 221 -64.80 -44.19 -3.77
CA ALA A 221 -65.57 -44.55 -2.59
C ALA A 221 -65.27 -46.02 -2.26
N THR A 222 -64.57 -46.29 -1.17
CA THR A 222 -64.95 -47.16 -0.04
C THR A 222 -63.75 -47.44 0.86
#